data_AF-A0A836RTU3-F1
#
_entry.id   AF-A0A836RTU3-F1
#
_cell.length_a   1.000
_cell.length_b   1.000
_cell.length_c   1.000
_cell.angle_alpha   90.00
_cell.angle_beta   90.00
_cell.angle_gamma   90.00
#
_symmetry.space_group_name_H-M   'P 1'
#
loop_
_entity.id
_entity.type
_entity.pdbx_description
1 polymer ?
#
loop_
_entity_poly.entity_id
_entity_poly.type
_entity_poly.pdbx_seq_one_letter_code
_entity_poly.pdbx_strand_id
1 'polypeptide(L)'
;MAKILKMGGEMFNRSMYFIGGCAFIGLGYEVLTHGGWWSVKSGIFIYYDELRIPIGILKIIIGLLLLFYSFLGKFHKQQTVICPKCEEIVERTGAKEIHCLECGTKMEELKGFFERHPEKGERGQTPIKRAAN
;
A
#
# COMPACT_ATOMS: atom_id res chain seq x y z
N MET A 1 -18.67 -8.25 -4.18
CA MET A 1 -18.09 -7.71 -5.44
C MET A 1 -17.29 -6.42 -5.24
N ALA A 2 -17.73 -5.42 -4.46
CA ALA A 2 -16.98 -4.17 -4.25
C ALA A 2 -15.56 -4.31 -3.64
N LYS A 3 -15.31 -5.37 -2.86
CA LYS A 3 -14.01 -5.60 -2.18
C LYS A 3 -12.89 -6.04 -3.15
N ILE A 4 -13.25 -6.76 -4.22
CA ILE A 4 -12.32 -7.22 -5.26
C ILE A 4 -11.86 -6.04 -6.14
N LEU A 5 -12.79 -5.14 -6.47
CA LEU A 5 -12.46 -3.90 -7.21
C LEU A 5 -11.56 -2.96 -6.42
N LYS A 6 -11.75 -2.88 -5.08
CA LYS A 6 -10.95 -2.01 -4.22
C LYS A 6 -9.50 -2.54 -4.01
N MET A 7 -9.33 -3.86 -3.89
CA MET A 7 -7.99 -4.48 -3.86
C MET A 7 -7.24 -4.34 -5.18
N GLY A 8 -7.93 -4.43 -6.31
CA GLY A 8 -7.34 -4.20 -7.63
C GLY A 8 -6.77 -2.78 -7.79
N GLY A 9 -7.49 -1.77 -7.32
CA GLY A 9 -7.06 -0.37 -7.41
C GLY A 9 -5.78 -0.05 -6.64
N GLU A 10 -5.59 -0.63 -5.45
CA GLU A 10 -4.37 -0.40 -4.65
C GLU A 10 -3.13 -1.08 -5.27
N MET A 11 -3.27 -2.29 -5.80
CA MET A 11 -2.18 -2.98 -6.49
C MET A 11 -1.83 -2.28 -7.82
N PHE A 12 -2.83 -1.78 -8.54
CA PHE A 12 -2.63 -1.04 -9.78
C PHE A 12 -1.84 0.26 -9.54
N ASN A 13 -2.21 1.04 -8.53
CA ASN A 13 -1.50 2.27 -8.19
C ASN A 13 -0.05 2.01 -7.80
N ARG A 14 0.24 0.99 -6.98
CA ARG A 14 1.63 0.63 -6.61
C ARG A 14 2.47 0.23 -7.82
N SER A 15 1.88 -0.55 -8.72
CA SER A 15 2.53 -0.97 -9.96
C SER A 15 2.85 0.24 -10.85
N MET A 16 1.92 1.19 -10.95
CA MET A 16 2.12 2.42 -11.71
C MET A 16 3.25 3.28 -11.11
N TYR A 17 3.31 3.45 -9.79
CA TYR A 17 4.40 4.18 -9.12
C TYR A 17 5.75 3.48 -9.28
N PHE A 18 5.78 2.15 -9.26
CA PHE A 18 7.00 1.39 -9.46
C PHE A 18 7.55 1.54 -10.89
N ILE A 19 6.70 1.32 -11.89
CA ILE A 19 7.07 1.46 -13.31
C ILE A 19 7.49 2.91 -13.60
N GLY A 20 6.71 3.89 -13.10
CA GLY A 20 7.04 5.31 -13.22
C GLY A 20 8.39 5.66 -12.57
N GLY A 21 8.65 5.17 -11.36
CA GLY A 21 9.92 5.40 -10.66
C GLY A 21 11.12 4.87 -11.45
N CYS A 22 11.05 3.63 -11.94
CA CYS A 22 12.10 3.04 -12.78
C CYS A 22 12.32 3.85 -14.08
N ALA A 23 11.25 4.28 -14.74
CA ALA A 23 11.33 5.08 -15.96
C ALA A 23 12.01 6.44 -15.71
N PHE A 24 11.67 7.14 -14.61
CA PHE A 24 12.29 8.41 -14.25
C PHE A 24 13.78 8.28 -13.92
N ILE A 25 14.18 7.20 -13.23
CA ILE A 25 15.59 6.92 -12.96
C ILE A 25 16.34 6.65 -14.27
N GLY A 26 15.78 5.83 -15.16
CA GLY A 26 16.38 5.54 -16.46
C GLY A 26 16.56 6.81 -17.31
N LEU A 27 15.53 7.65 -17.40
CA LEU A 27 15.62 8.94 -18.10
C LEU A 27 16.61 9.91 -17.43
N GLY A 28 16.71 9.90 -16.11
CA GLY A 28 17.70 10.70 -15.38
C GLY A 28 19.13 10.24 -15.69
N TYR A 29 19.36 8.93 -15.71
CA TYR A 29 20.64 8.34 -16.09
C TYR A 29 21.03 8.65 -17.54
N GLU A 30 20.09 8.55 -18.47
CA GLU A 30 20.32 8.87 -19.89
C GLU A 30 20.72 10.34 -20.09
N VAL A 31 20.06 11.27 -19.38
CA VAL A 31 20.43 12.70 -19.39
C VAL A 31 21.85 12.92 -18.85
N LEU A 32 22.28 12.16 -17.82
CA LEU A 32 23.63 12.28 -17.27
C LEU A 32 24.71 11.73 -18.20
N THR A 33 24.46 10.62 -18.90
CA THR A 33 25.47 9.97 -19.76
C THR A 33 25.53 10.54 -21.16
N HIS A 34 24.38 10.87 -21.77
CA HIS A 34 24.29 11.32 -23.16
C HIS A 34 24.10 12.85 -23.29
N GLY A 35 23.91 13.58 -22.18
CA GLY A 35 23.79 15.04 -22.18
C GLY A 35 22.49 15.58 -22.79
N GLY A 36 21.57 14.70 -23.17
CA GLY A 36 20.33 15.06 -23.85
C GLY A 36 19.43 13.87 -24.07
N TRP A 37 18.25 14.14 -24.63
CA TRP A 37 17.28 13.11 -24.99
C TRP A 37 16.94 13.22 -26.47
N TRP A 38 16.97 12.08 -27.16
CA TRP A 38 16.59 11.98 -28.56
C TRP A 38 15.09 11.72 -28.68
N SER A 39 14.35 12.71 -29.20
CA SER A 39 12.94 12.50 -29.54
C SER A 39 12.84 11.83 -30.92
N VAL A 40 12.55 10.52 -30.93
CA VAL A 40 12.43 9.72 -32.16
C VAL A 40 11.32 10.25 -33.09
N LYS A 41 10.27 10.87 -32.53
CA LYS A 41 9.15 11.40 -33.32
C LYS A 41 9.42 12.74 -33.99
N SER A 42 10.24 13.60 -33.38
CA SER A 42 10.50 14.95 -33.91
C SER A 42 11.88 15.09 -34.54
N GLY A 43 12.80 14.14 -34.33
CA GLY A 43 14.19 14.25 -34.80
C GLY A 43 14.98 15.37 -34.10
N ILE A 44 14.42 15.94 -33.03
CA ILE A 44 15.02 17.03 -32.27
C ILE A 44 15.79 16.43 -31.11
N PHE A 45 17.06 16.82 -30.99
CA PHE A 45 17.87 16.54 -29.81
C PHE A 45 17.84 17.75 -28.89
N ILE A 46 17.37 17.55 -27.66
CA ILE A 46 17.37 18.60 -26.64
C ILE A 46 18.67 18.47 -25.85
N TYR A 47 19.59 19.41 -26.08
CA TYR A 47 20.85 19.52 -25.34
C TYR A 47 20.62 20.21 -24.00
N TYR A 48 21.12 19.63 -22.92
CA TYR A 48 21.08 20.21 -21.57
C TYR A 48 22.47 20.58 -21.07
N ASP A 49 23.38 21.05 -21.92
CA ASP A 49 24.83 21.00 -21.65
C ASP A 49 25.24 21.54 -20.26
N GLU A 50 24.82 22.75 -19.90
CA GLU A 50 25.12 23.36 -18.59
C GLU A 50 24.22 22.84 -17.45
N LEU A 51 23.03 22.33 -17.78
CA LEU A 51 22.01 21.89 -16.81
C LEU A 51 21.85 20.37 -16.72
N ARG A 52 22.73 19.59 -17.36
CA ARG A 52 22.61 18.12 -17.47
C ARG A 52 22.68 17.46 -16.10
N ILE A 53 23.60 17.95 -15.26
CA ILE A 53 23.86 17.43 -13.93
C ILE A 53 22.67 17.71 -13.01
N PRO A 54 22.21 18.98 -12.82
CA PRO A 54 21.08 19.25 -11.94
C PRO A 54 19.78 18.60 -12.42
N ILE A 55 19.50 18.58 -13.73
CA ILE A 55 18.29 17.96 -14.27
C ILE A 55 18.33 16.43 -14.10
N GLY A 56 19.47 15.79 -14.37
CA GLY A 56 19.65 14.35 -14.20
C GLY A 56 19.48 13.91 -12.75
N ILE A 57 20.14 14.60 -11.81
CA ILE A 57 20.02 14.34 -10.37
C ILE A 57 18.58 14.55 -9.90
N LEU A 58 17.92 15.64 -10.32
CA LEU A 58 16.54 15.93 -9.96
C LEU A 58 15.59 14.80 -10.40
N LYS A 59 15.74 14.30 -11.63
CA LYS A 59 14.94 13.17 -12.14
C LYS A 59 15.17 11.89 -11.34
N ILE A 60 16.43 11.58 -10.98
CA ILE A 60 16.76 10.41 -10.16
C ILE A 60 16.11 10.54 -8.77
N ILE A 61 16.19 11.71 -8.12
CA ILE A 61 15.55 11.95 -6.82
C ILE A 61 14.04 11.73 -6.92
N ILE A 62 13.38 12.28 -7.94
CA ILE A 62 11.93 12.08 -8.15
C ILE A 62 11.62 10.59 -8.33
N GLY A 63 12.40 9.88 -9.14
CA GLY A 63 12.22 8.44 -9.36
C GLY A 63 12.41 7.62 -8.08
N LEU A 64 13.42 7.94 -7.26
CA LEU A 64 13.64 7.30 -5.96
C LEU A 64 12.50 7.59 -4.97
N LEU A 65 11.97 8.81 -4.95
CA LEU A 65 10.79 9.14 -4.14
C LEU A 65 9.57 8.31 -4.57
N LEU A 66 9.30 8.19 -5.87
CA LEU A 66 8.21 7.36 -6.38
C LEU A 66 8.37 5.88 -6.01
N LEU A 67 9.59 5.34 -6.11
CA LEU A 67 9.88 3.98 -5.64
C LEU A 67 9.63 3.86 -4.15
N PHE A 68 10.13 4.80 -3.35
CA PHE A 68 9.92 4.82 -1.90
C PHE A 68 8.43 4.84 -1.55
N TYR A 69 7.62 5.66 -2.23
CA TYR A 69 6.16 5.67 -2.05
C TYR A 69 5.49 4.35 -2.44
N SER A 70 6.00 3.65 -3.47
CA SER A 70 5.51 2.32 -3.84
C SER A 70 5.71 1.31 -2.70
N PHE A 71 6.86 1.37 -2.00
CA PHE A 71 7.16 0.51 -0.86
C PHE A 71 6.51 0.97 0.46
N LEU A 72 6.31 2.28 0.65
CA LEU A 72 5.61 2.84 1.83
C LEU A 72 4.10 2.66 1.77
N GLY A 73 3.58 2.09 0.67
CA GLY A 73 2.20 1.66 0.52
C GLY A 73 1.77 0.85 1.73
N LYS A 74 1.08 1.54 2.64
CA LYS A 74 0.81 1.14 4.01
C LYS A 74 0.45 -0.34 4.09
N PHE A 75 1.17 -1.07 4.93
CA PHE A 75 0.64 -2.21 5.67
C PHE A 75 -0.49 -1.71 6.58
N HIS A 76 -1.60 -1.23 6.00
CA HIS A 76 -2.87 -1.28 6.70
C HIS A 76 -3.22 -2.76 6.79
N LYS A 77 -2.59 -3.46 7.74
CA LYS A 77 -3.04 -4.77 8.19
C LYS A 77 -4.50 -4.57 8.51
N GLN A 78 -5.37 -5.14 7.68
CA GLN A 78 -6.74 -5.35 8.10
C GLN A 78 -6.63 -6.25 9.32
N GLN A 79 -6.76 -5.64 10.50
CA GLN A 79 -6.75 -6.39 11.74
C GLN A 79 -8.16 -6.92 11.90
N THR A 80 -8.30 -8.25 11.86
CA THR A 80 -9.51 -8.91 12.28
C THR A 80 -9.52 -8.92 13.81
N VAL A 81 -10.61 -8.42 14.37
CA VAL A 81 -10.84 -8.43 15.81
C VAL A 81 -12.02 -9.34 16.14
N ILE A 82 -12.01 -9.95 17.31
CA ILE A 82 -13.03 -10.87 17.80
C ILE A 82 -13.53 -10.40 19.17
N CYS A 83 -14.84 -10.51 19.40
CA CYS A 83 -15.40 -10.31 20.72
C CYS A 83 -15.16 -11.56 21.59
N PRO A 84 -14.53 -11.45 22.77
CA PRO A 84 -14.30 -12.61 23.62
C PRO A 84 -15.58 -13.20 24.23
N LYS A 85 -16.68 -12.46 24.28
CA LYS A 85 -17.96 -12.95 24.83
C LYS A 85 -18.92 -13.45 23.77
N CYS A 86 -19.12 -12.66 22.71
CA CYS A 86 -20.07 -12.98 21.63
C CYS A 86 -19.45 -13.82 20.51
N GLU A 87 -18.11 -13.99 20.49
CA GLU A 87 -17.36 -14.68 19.43
C GLU A 87 -17.61 -14.09 18.03
N GLU A 88 -18.03 -12.82 17.97
CA GLU A 88 -18.27 -12.11 16.73
C GLU A 88 -16.95 -11.57 16.16
N ILE A 89 -16.67 -11.92 14.91
CA ILE A 89 -15.48 -11.48 14.18
C ILE A 89 -15.83 -10.28 13.31
N VAL A 90 -15.06 -9.20 13.48
CA VAL A 90 -15.22 -7.94 12.76
C VAL A 90 -13.91 -7.56 12.09
N GLU A 91 -13.98 -7.18 10.81
CA GLU A 91 -12.83 -6.61 10.10
C GLU A 91 -12.68 -5.14 10.42
N ARG A 92 -11.45 -4.74 10.75
CA ARG A 92 -11.17 -3.37 11.14
C ARG A 92 -10.09 -2.70 10.29
N THR A 93 -10.38 -1.46 9.91
CA THR A 93 -9.40 -0.48 9.44
C THR A 93 -9.16 0.61 10.49
N GLY A 94 -7.99 0.59 11.14
CA GLY A 94 -7.52 1.66 12.04
C GLY A 94 -7.23 1.23 13.50
N ALA A 95 -6.73 2.18 14.31
CA ALA A 95 -6.09 1.92 15.60
C ALA A 95 -6.83 2.44 16.85
N LYS A 96 -8.10 2.86 16.76
CA LYS A 96 -8.89 3.30 17.95
C LYS A 96 -9.20 2.11 18.89
N GLU A 97 -9.99 2.23 19.93
CA GLU A 97 -10.52 1.03 20.64
C GLU A 97 -11.93 0.69 20.10
N ILE A 98 -12.23 -0.59 19.82
CA ILE A 98 -13.58 -1.03 19.42
C ILE A 98 -14.19 -1.85 20.54
N HIS A 99 -15.45 -1.56 20.81
CA HIS A 99 -16.30 -2.32 21.71
C HIS A 99 -17.34 -3.09 20.86
N CYS A 100 -17.69 -4.29 21.29
CA CYS A 100 -18.75 -5.08 20.66
C CYS A 100 -20.10 -4.38 20.79
N LEU A 101 -20.88 -4.35 19.70
CA LEU A 101 -22.19 -3.70 19.68
C LEU A 101 -23.24 -4.44 20.50
N GLU A 102 -23.09 -5.75 20.67
CA GLU A 102 -24.05 -6.57 21.43
C GLU A 102 -23.79 -6.53 22.94
N CYS A 103 -22.52 -6.69 23.36
CA CYS A 103 -22.19 -6.84 24.78
C CYS A 103 -21.33 -5.71 25.37
N GLY A 104 -20.97 -4.70 24.57
CA GLY A 104 -20.12 -3.57 24.98
C GLY A 104 -18.69 -3.96 25.37
N THR A 105 -18.29 -5.23 25.23
CA THR A 105 -16.96 -5.69 25.66
C THR A 105 -15.90 -5.28 24.65
N LYS A 106 -14.72 -4.89 25.14
CA LYS A 106 -13.56 -4.55 24.30
C LYS A 106 -13.20 -5.73 23.40
N MET A 107 -13.07 -5.46 22.10
CA MET A 107 -12.70 -6.49 21.12
C MET A 107 -11.18 -6.71 21.13
N GLU A 108 -10.76 -7.95 20.92
CA GLU A 108 -9.35 -8.36 20.86
C GLU A 108 -8.92 -8.70 19.44
N GLU A 109 -7.61 -8.65 19.16
CA GLU A 109 -7.10 -9.16 17.88
C GLU A 109 -7.35 -10.67 17.76
N LEU A 110 -7.93 -11.08 16.63
CA LEU A 110 -8.18 -12.49 16.30
C LEU A 110 -6.86 -13.28 16.22
N LYS A 111 -5.78 -12.62 15.81
CA LYS A 111 -4.46 -13.23 15.73
C LYS A 111 -3.98 -13.63 17.15
N GLY A 112 -3.74 -14.92 17.35
CA GLY A 112 -3.35 -15.48 18.65
C GLY A 112 -4.47 -15.50 19.68
N PHE A 113 -5.72 -15.21 19.32
CA PHE A 113 -6.84 -15.24 20.26
C PHE A 113 -7.07 -16.65 20.83
N PHE A 114 -7.13 -17.67 19.97
CA PHE A 114 -7.32 -19.06 20.39
C PHE A 114 -6.11 -19.65 21.14
N GLU A 115 -4.92 -19.08 20.96
CA GLU A 115 -3.74 -19.43 21.77
C GLU A 115 -3.86 -18.87 23.19
N ARG A 116 -4.46 -17.69 23.36
CA ARG A 116 -4.71 -17.06 24.66
C ARG A 116 -5.97 -17.62 25.36
N HIS A 117 -6.92 -18.13 24.58
CA HIS A 117 -8.20 -18.68 25.05
C HIS A 117 -8.41 -20.11 24.54
N PRO A 118 -7.61 -21.09 25.02
CA PRO A 118 -7.74 -22.49 24.59
C PRO A 118 -9.11 -23.09 24.94
N GLU A 119 -9.82 -22.53 25.92
CA GLU A 119 -11.18 -22.94 26.31
C GLU A 119 -12.24 -22.74 25.20
N LYS A 120 -11.92 -22.00 24.15
CA LYS A 120 -12.82 -21.71 23.00
C LYS A 120 -12.44 -22.48 21.73
N GLY A 121 -11.49 -23.41 21.84
CA GLY A 121 -10.64 -23.92 20.76
C GLY A 121 -11.27 -24.75 19.63
N GLU A 122 -12.58 -24.98 19.56
CA GLU A 122 -13.15 -25.89 18.54
C GLU A 122 -14.43 -25.42 17.82
N ARG A 123 -15.02 -24.25 18.12
CA ARG A 123 -16.32 -23.83 17.53
C ARG A 123 -16.31 -22.67 16.51
N GLY A 124 -15.17 -22.02 16.27
CA GLY A 124 -15.16 -20.70 15.64
C GLY A 124 -15.06 -20.64 14.10
N GLN A 125 -15.99 -21.21 13.34
CA GLN A 125 -16.27 -20.76 11.97
C GLN A 125 -17.63 -20.06 11.92
N THR A 126 -17.78 -18.95 12.65
CA THR A 126 -18.93 -18.06 12.47
C THR A 126 -18.68 -17.11 11.29
N PRO A 127 -19.74 -16.74 10.53
CA PRO A 127 -19.60 -15.86 9.37
C PRO A 127 -19.12 -14.47 9.80
N ILE A 128 -18.07 -13.97 9.12
CA ILE A 128 -17.51 -12.63 9.34
C ILE A 128 -18.58 -11.58 9.00
N LYS A 129 -19.06 -10.85 10.02
CA LYS A 129 -19.95 -9.70 9.83
C LYS A 129 -19.10 -8.44 9.64
N ARG A 130 -19.45 -7.61 8.65
CA ARG A 130 -18.81 -6.30 8.49
C ARG A 130 -19.41 -5.33 9.51
N ALA A 131 -18.57 -4.66 10.31
CA ALA A 131 -19.04 -3.53 11.10
C ALA A 131 -19.58 -2.45 10.16
N ALA A 132 -20.83 -2.07 10.39
CA ALA A 132 -21.37 -0.84 9.83
C ALA A 132 -20.63 0.33 10.50
N ASN A 133 -20.08 1.22 9.68
CA ASN A 133 -19.50 2.49 10.11
C ASN A 133 -20.55 3.36 10.80
#